data_AF-A0A8T4Y0J0-F1
#
_entry.id   AF-A0A8T4Y0J0-F1
#
_cell.length_a   1.000
_cell.length_b   1.000
_cell.length_c   1.000
_cell.angle_alpha   90.00
_cell.angle_beta   90.00
_cell.angle_gamma   90.00
#
_symmetry.space_group_name_H-M   'P 1'
#
loop_
_entity.id
_entity.type
_entity.pdbx_description
1 polymer ?
#
loop_
_entity_poly.entity_id
_entity_poly.type
_entity_poly.pdbx_seq_one_letter_code
_entity_poly.pdbx_strand_id
1 'polypeptide(L)'
;TGGYNGRVTGVAIYRVYYPSGDEDSPKFIAYYWSERPNVYIDITEWIDIKFKAIMEHASQLSDGMVSLLKGVFRLMGGKAGYEYAEAFKVLTSSALHCDIYASEL
;
A
#
# COMPACT_ATOMS: atom_id res chain seq x y z
N THR A 1 6.77 17.37 28.56
CA THR A 1 5.80 16.27 28.37
C THR A 1 5.20 16.41 26.98
N GLY A 2 5.89 15.92 25.95
CA GLY A 2 5.48 16.06 24.55
C GLY A 2 4.83 14.77 24.05
N GLY A 3 3.50 14.78 23.90
CA GLY A 3 2.74 13.66 23.32
C GLY A 3 2.87 13.64 21.80
N TYR A 4 3.17 12.47 21.25
CA TYR A 4 3.16 12.20 19.82
C TYR A 4 1.71 12.28 19.29
N ASN A 5 1.42 13.29 18.48
CA ASN A 5 0.19 13.36 17.68
C ASN A 5 0.39 12.57 16.37
N GLY A 6 0.16 11.26 16.41
CA GLY A 6 0.12 10.43 15.20
C GLY A 6 -1.15 10.69 14.40
N ARG A 7 -1.10 11.56 13.39
CA ARG A 7 -2.08 11.58 12.30
C ARG A 7 -1.68 10.50 11.30
N VAL A 8 -2.47 9.43 11.24
CA VAL A 8 -2.35 8.39 10.21
C VAL A 8 -2.93 8.95 8.91
N THR A 9 -2.08 9.29 7.95
CA THR A 9 -2.51 9.73 6.62
C THR A 9 -2.57 8.55 5.66
N GLY A 10 -3.80 8.08 5.41
CA GLY A 10 -4.21 7.59 4.09
C GLY A 10 -4.33 6.08 3.89
N VAL A 11 -5.22 5.38 4.62
CA VAL A 11 -5.53 3.96 4.31
C VAL A 11 -6.20 3.85 2.93
N ALA A 12 -5.48 3.33 1.94
CA ALA A 12 -6.10 2.85 0.70
C ALA A 12 -6.68 1.46 0.95
N ILE A 13 -7.96 1.39 1.33
CA ILE A 13 -8.70 0.13 1.39
C ILE A 13 -9.19 -0.17 -0.03
N TYR A 14 -8.56 -1.14 -0.70
CA TYR A 14 -9.12 -1.70 -1.93
C TYR A 14 -10.35 -2.54 -1.55
N ARG A 15 -11.55 -1.98 -1.70
CA ARG A 15 -12.82 -2.68 -1.44
C ARG A 15 -13.18 -3.53 -2.65
N VAL A 16 -12.89 -4.83 -2.59
CA VAL A 16 -13.39 -5.80 -3.58
C VAL A 16 -14.87 -6.09 -3.24
N TYR A 17 -15.79 -5.69 -4.12
CA TYR A 17 -17.24 -5.92 -3.94
C TYR A 17 -17.64 -7.32 -4.41
N TYR A 18 -18.45 -8.03 -3.61
CA TYR A 18 -19.13 -9.27 -4.00
C TYR A 18 -20.64 -9.16 -3.74
N PRO A 19 -21.51 -9.75 -4.59
CA PRO A 19 -22.95 -9.65 -4.45
C PRO A 19 -23.49 -10.70 -3.44
N SER A 20 -23.87 -10.19 -2.27
CA SER A 20 -24.85 -10.69 -1.27
C SER A 20 -25.06 -12.20 -1.04
N GLY A 21 -24.79 -12.60 0.21
CA GLY A 21 -25.34 -13.80 0.86
C GLY A 21 -24.34 -14.38 1.86
N ASP A 22 -24.46 -14.05 3.14
CA ASP A 22 -23.61 -14.54 4.25
C ASP A 22 -22.08 -14.24 4.18
N GLU A 23 -21.64 -13.53 3.12
CA GLU A 23 -20.25 -13.23 2.73
C GLU A 23 -19.73 -11.82 3.14
N ASP A 24 -20.30 -11.17 4.15
CA ASP A 24 -20.09 -9.72 4.40
C ASP A 24 -18.79 -9.34 5.15
N SER A 25 -17.96 -10.30 5.57
CA SER A 25 -16.68 -9.99 6.21
C SER A 25 -15.55 -9.86 5.16
N PRO A 26 -14.70 -8.82 5.22
CA PRO A 26 -13.57 -8.70 4.31
C PRO A 26 -12.66 -9.94 4.44
N LYS A 27 -12.43 -10.64 3.32
CA LYS A 27 -11.61 -11.86 3.26
C LYS A 27 -10.13 -11.58 3.54
N PHE A 28 -9.66 -10.38 3.16
CA PHE A 28 -8.28 -9.94 3.35
C PHE A 28 -8.22 -8.44 3.66
N ILE A 29 -7.12 -8.03 4.29
CA ILE A 29 -6.68 -6.64 4.39
C ILE A 29 -5.33 -6.50 3.70
N ALA A 30 -5.20 -5.51 2.82
CA ALA A 30 -3.96 -5.17 2.13
C ALA A 30 -3.36 -3.89 2.73
N TYR A 31 -2.23 -4.02 3.42
CA TYR A 31 -1.50 -2.89 4.00
C TYR A 31 -0.47 -2.38 2.99
N TYR A 32 -0.67 -1.15 2.52
CA TYR A 32 0.30 -0.36 1.75
C TYR A 32 1.42 0.18 2.67
N TRP A 33 2.51 0.69 2.08
CA TRP A 33 3.72 1.14 2.81
C TRP A 33 4.27 0.12 3.81
N SER A 34 4.15 -1.18 3.50
CA SER A 34 4.69 -2.22 4.35
C SER A 34 6.19 -2.39 4.13
N GLU A 35 6.95 -2.58 5.21
CA GLU A 35 8.35 -2.99 5.16
C GLU A 35 8.49 -4.43 4.62
N ARG A 36 7.49 -5.28 4.87
CA ARG A 36 7.49 -6.72 4.53
C ARG A 36 6.33 -7.09 3.60
N PRO A 37 6.27 -6.54 2.38
CA PRO A 37 5.20 -6.87 1.44
C PRO A 37 5.34 -8.31 0.92
N ASN A 38 4.20 -8.97 0.73
CA ASN A 38 4.08 -10.32 0.17
C ASN A 38 3.35 -10.34 -1.19
N VAL A 39 2.79 -9.19 -1.61
CA VAL A 39 2.14 -9.00 -2.92
C VAL A 39 2.70 -7.75 -3.58
N TYR A 40 3.01 -7.85 -4.88
CA TYR A 40 3.49 -6.76 -5.70
C TYR A 40 2.60 -6.64 -6.94
N ILE A 41 2.10 -5.44 -7.20
CA ILE A 41 1.26 -5.13 -8.36
C ILE A 41 2.10 -4.30 -9.33
N ASP A 42 2.30 -4.78 -10.55
CA ASP A 42 2.94 -4.03 -11.62
C ASP A 42 2.10 -2.78 -11.93
N ILE A 43 2.73 -1.61 -11.79
CA ILE A 43 2.11 -0.32 -12.12
C ILE A 43 2.89 0.41 -13.21
N THR A 44 3.73 -0.28 -13.98
CA THR A 44 4.62 0.34 -14.97
C THR A 44 3.85 1.18 -15.98
N GLU A 45 2.73 0.67 -16.51
CA GLU A 45 1.89 1.41 -17.45
C GLU A 45 1.09 2.56 -16.79
N TRP A 46 0.95 2.55 -15.47
CA TRP A 46 0.14 3.52 -14.70
C TRP A 46 0.98 4.49 -13.87
N ILE A 47 2.31 4.43 -13.95
CA ILE A 47 3.18 5.27 -13.13
C ILE A 47 2.93 6.75 -13.38
N ASP A 48 2.71 7.13 -14.65
CA ASP A 48 2.51 8.53 -15.03
C ASP A 48 1.17 9.09 -14.53
N ILE A 49 0.08 8.32 -14.65
CA ILE A 49 -1.24 8.76 -14.13
C ILE A 49 -1.23 8.84 -12.60
N LYS A 50 -0.51 7.95 -11.92
CA LYS A 50 -0.31 8.01 -10.48
C LYS A 50 0.43 9.28 -10.06
N PHE A 51 1.53 9.62 -10.74
CA PHE A 51 2.26 10.85 -10.44
C PHE A 51 1.46 12.10 -10.78
N LYS A 52 0.67 12.08 -11.86
CA LYS A 52 -0.30 13.16 -12.12
C LYS A 52 -1.26 13.35 -10.95
N ALA A 53 -1.86 12.27 -10.43
CA ALA A 53 -2.75 12.34 -9.27
C ALA A 53 -2.05 12.85 -8.00
N ILE A 54 -0.81 12.42 -7.74
CA ILE A 54 -0.01 12.92 -6.61
C ILE A 54 0.22 14.44 -6.72
N MET A 55 0.53 14.92 -7.92
CA MET A 55 0.82 16.33 -8.17
C MET A 55 -0.38 17.26 -7.95
N GLU A 56 -1.62 16.76 -8.02
CA GLU A 56 -2.82 17.54 -7.67
C GLU A 56 -2.84 17.96 -6.18
N HIS A 57 -2.06 17.29 -5.33
CA HIS A 57 -1.90 17.62 -3.91
C HIS A 57 -0.66 18.49 -3.64
N ALA A 58 -0.35 19.43 -4.54
CA ALA A 58 0.89 20.23 -4.53
C ALA A 58 1.22 20.88 -3.18
N SER A 59 0.22 21.34 -2.40
CA SER A 59 0.44 21.96 -1.09
C SER A 59 1.03 21.02 -0.03
N GLN A 60 0.98 19.70 -0.26
CA GLN A 60 1.55 18.67 0.61
C GLN A 60 2.92 18.20 0.13
N LEU A 61 3.38 18.63 -1.05
CA LEU A 61 4.62 18.17 -1.65
C LEU A 61 5.78 19.12 -1.30
N SER A 62 6.81 18.57 -0.67
CA SER A 62 8.10 19.26 -0.49
C SER A 62 9.03 18.97 -1.67
N ASP A 63 10.08 19.78 -1.80
CA ASP A 63 11.17 19.53 -2.74
C ASP A 63 11.72 18.10 -2.57
N GLY A 64 11.94 17.42 -3.69
CA GLY A 64 12.48 16.07 -3.73
C GLY A 64 11.50 14.94 -3.33
N MET A 65 10.32 15.23 -2.76
CA MET A 65 9.37 14.18 -2.36
C MET A 65 8.87 13.35 -3.55
N VAL A 66 8.62 13.99 -4.69
CA VAL A 66 8.22 13.30 -5.93
C VAL A 66 9.28 12.29 -6.38
N SER A 67 10.55 12.69 -6.37
CA SER A 67 11.67 11.80 -6.74
C SER A 67 11.83 10.65 -5.76
N LEU A 68 11.68 10.92 -4.45
CA LEU A 68 11.68 9.89 -3.41
C LEU A 68 10.56 8.86 -3.65
N LEU A 69 9.32 9.32 -3.85
CA LEU A 69 8.17 8.45 -4.14
C LEU A 69 8.42 7.61 -5.40
N LYS A 70 8.97 8.20 -6.47
CA LYS A 70 9.26 7.47 -7.72
C LYS A 70 10.33 6.41 -7.50
N GLY A 71 11.34 6.73 -6.69
CA GLY A 71 12.36 5.78 -6.25
C GLY A 71 11.79 4.59 -5.48
N VAL A 72 10.80 4.82 -4.59
CA VAL A 72 10.14 3.73 -3.85
C VAL A 72 9.42 2.76 -4.80
N PHE A 73 8.58 3.26 -5.72
CA PHE A 73 7.86 2.38 -6.65
C PHE A 73 8.82 1.62 -7.57
N ARG A 74 9.93 2.25 -7.97
CA ARG A 74 10.99 1.59 -8.74
C ARG A 74 11.69 0.48 -7.94
N LEU A 75 12.02 0.75 -6.67
CA LEU A 75 12.64 -0.24 -5.79
C LEU A 75 11.71 -1.44 -5.57
N MET A 76 10.41 -1.20 -5.36
CA MET A 76 9.43 -2.29 -5.23
C MET A 76 9.27 -3.06 -6.54
N GLY A 77 9.26 -2.37 -7.69
CA GLY A 77 9.26 -3.01 -9.01
C GLY A 77 10.44 -3.95 -9.17
N GLY A 78 11.65 -3.48 -8.86
CA GLY A 78 12.87 -4.28 -8.93
C GLY A 78 12.85 -5.55 -8.08
N LYS A 79 12.17 -5.55 -6.93
CA LYS A 79 11.99 -6.75 -6.09
C LYS A 79 11.09 -7.82 -6.74
N ALA A 80 10.19 -7.41 -7.63
CA ALA A 80 9.20 -8.28 -8.26
C ALA A 80 9.43 -8.50 -9.77
N GLY A 81 10.49 -7.92 -10.34
CA GLY A 81 10.81 -8.04 -11.77
C GLY A 81 10.07 -7.05 -12.68
N TYR A 82 9.49 -5.98 -12.12
CA TYR A 82 8.81 -4.90 -12.85
C TYR A 82 9.64 -3.62 -12.87
N GLU A 83 9.31 -2.66 -13.74
CA GLU A 83 9.95 -1.33 -13.69
C GLU A 83 9.46 -0.53 -12.48
N TYR A 84 8.14 -0.56 -12.23
CA TYR A 84 7.51 0.03 -11.05
C TYR A 84 6.45 -0.91 -10.48
N ALA A 85 6.38 -0.99 -9.14
CA ALA A 85 5.31 -1.74 -8.47
C ALA A 85 4.77 -0.99 -7.24
N GLU A 86 3.50 -1.25 -6.93
CA GLU A 86 2.96 -1.07 -5.59
C GLU A 86 3.09 -2.37 -4.81
N ALA A 87 3.51 -2.27 -3.55
CA ALA A 87 3.75 -3.42 -2.70
C ALA A 87 2.82 -3.39 -1.49
N PHE A 88 2.23 -4.54 -1.19
CA PHE A 88 1.26 -4.71 -0.12
C PHE A 88 1.63 -5.90 0.76
N LYS A 89 1.32 -5.80 2.06
CA LYS A 89 1.18 -6.95 2.94
C LYS A 89 -0.29 -7.34 2.99
N VAL A 90 -0.64 -8.46 2.39
CA VAL A 90 -2.01 -8.99 2.38
C VAL A 90 -2.13 -10.06 3.45
N LEU A 91 -3.06 -9.86 4.38
CA LEU A 91 -3.35 -10.77 5.49
C LEU A 91 -4.82 -11.16 5.49
N THR A 92 -5.11 -12.42 5.84
CA THR A 92 -6.47 -12.86 6.13
C THR A 92 -6.93 -12.31 7.48
N SER A 93 -8.24 -12.34 7.75
CA SER A 93 -8.79 -12.00 9.06
C SER A 93 -8.18 -12.83 10.20
N SER A 94 -7.95 -14.13 9.97
CA SER A 94 -7.33 -15.01 10.96
C SER A 94 -5.88 -14.66 11.25
N ALA A 95 -5.09 -14.27 10.24
CA ALA A 95 -3.69 -13.88 10.41
C ALA A 95 -3.51 -12.59 11.25
N LEU A 96 -4.58 -11.82 11.42
CA LEU A 96 -4.56 -10.62 12.28
C LEU A 96 -4.78 -10.95 13.76
N HIS A 97 -5.05 -12.21 14.10
CA HIS A 97 -5.38 -12.63 15.47
C HIS A 97 -4.41 -13.69 15.98
N CYS A 98 -3.77 -13.43 17.13
CA CYS A 98 -2.92 -14.37 17.89
C CYS A 98 -2.00 -15.29 17.07
N ASP A 99 -1.63 -14.89 15.85
CA ASP A 99 -0.78 -15.64 14.95
C ASP A 99 0.63 -15.06 15.01
N ILE A 100 1.49 -15.76 15.76
CA ILE A 100 2.89 -15.38 15.95
C ILE A 100 3.72 -15.48 14.66
N TYR A 101 3.19 -16.11 13.61
CA TYR A 101 3.86 -16.27 12.32
C TYR A 101 3.31 -15.33 11.23
N ALA A 102 2.36 -14.45 11.55
CA ALA A 102 1.75 -13.54 10.58
C ALA A 102 2.76 -12.61 9.86
N SER A 103 3.91 -12.34 10.48
CA SER A 103 5.01 -11.58 9.87
C SER A 103 5.62 -12.26 8.65
N GLU A 104 5.57 -13.59 8.59
CA GLU A 104 6.17 -14.43 7.55
C GLU A 104 5.23 -14.72 6.38
N LEU A 105 3.93 -14.43 6.56
CA LEU A 105 2.92 -14.59 5.50
C LEU A 105 3.09 -13.65 4.31
#